data_AF-A0A842SWD8-F1
#
_entry.id   AF-A0A842SWD8-F1
#
_cell.length_a   1.000
_cell.length_b   1.000
_cell.length_c   1.000
_cell.angle_alpha   90.00
_cell.angle_beta   90.00
_cell.angle_gamma   90.00
#
_symmetry.space_group_name_H-M   'P 1'
#
loop_
_entity.id
_entity.type
_entity.pdbx_description
1 polymer ?
#
loop_
_entity_poly.entity_id
_entity_poly.type
_entity_poly.pdbx_seq_one_letter_code
_entity_poly.pdbx_strand_id
1 'polypeptide(L)'
;MKTVGRGIGLASGKSRPKQEKRRLGLTPPLTDRMNIDLFTEFLKSRGCTGRRGVKNPLYSDRALFLEAVEEYIDIFERFPSSHILEGQGLKMLDHAFIAHGGYGSIKEELGFQEEKRPKKGEVADPAGYLVAFVGKMADELGHFPKKRELQERKLWWVFDWAREELGGMPELRKAVGALVHRKGEESLKRWENLREELLFIKKQYGHEPTWSELENNNRHDVLSALRYHGGMTGVRKKLGWKVLVEGKKASEKLREWEALERELEEIISGNGGEFPSHRHLDSINKGRVHKAAQHFGGLTVVALRMGHKPSRREGTASRRYWSNVESDLKRIKRKLGRPPTWDEIYKHTSAGFMQALRVYHGGMAEVRKRMGWPVLKSRPPVSGPGNNHVSLYGAIFNLSKKQKQWIGTLVSSSIMAGGVNSYIQFSPRALRIPVKIRGGELFCREAHIPGILFAARMTYGSQNVMVAEIRTMEKELCDMPRPDWILPHLGLRLWIAREMYVHRSRELPAKVFSRLDGLLMDAKAIAFLEASHESYFRERTR
;
A
#
# COMPACT_ATOMS: atom_id res chain seq x y z
N MET A 1 -45.09 -49.64 -22.97
CA MET A 1 -43.66 -49.70 -22.62
C MET A 1 -42.94 -48.51 -23.24
N LYS A 2 -42.58 -47.49 -22.43
CA LYS A 2 -41.68 -46.39 -22.84
C LYS A 2 -40.56 -46.33 -21.82
N THR A 3 -39.34 -46.59 -22.26
CA THR A 3 -38.12 -46.60 -21.47
C THR A 3 -37.66 -45.17 -21.18
N VAL A 4 -37.45 -44.87 -19.90
CA VAL A 4 -36.96 -43.59 -19.39
C VAL A 4 -35.43 -43.63 -19.35
N GLY A 5 -34.77 -42.82 -20.18
CA GLY A 5 -33.32 -42.59 -20.10
C GLY A 5 -33.01 -41.53 -19.05
N ARG A 6 -32.34 -41.91 -17.95
CA ARG A 6 -31.78 -40.99 -16.96
C ARG A 6 -30.44 -40.45 -17.46
N GLY A 7 -30.38 -39.15 -17.76
CA GLY A 7 -29.14 -38.43 -17.99
C GLY A 7 -28.43 -38.12 -16.66
N ILE A 8 -27.18 -38.56 -16.53
CA ILE A 8 -26.29 -38.21 -15.42
C ILE A 8 -25.63 -36.87 -15.76
N GLY A 9 -26.05 -35.80 -15.09
CA GLY A 9 -25.43 -34.49 -15.18
C GLY A 9 -24.15 -34.42 -14.33
N LEU A 10 -22.98 -34.38 -14.97
CA LEU A 10 -21.71 -34.10 -14.32
C LEU A 10 -21.61 -32.62 -13.94
N ALA A 11 -21.65 -32.32 -12.65
CA ALA A 11 -21.42 -30.99 -12.11
C ALA A 11 -19.94 -30.60 -12.21
N SER A 12 -19.63 -29.59 -13.04
CA SER A 12 -18.30 -29.00 -13.13
C SER A 12 -18.11 -27.94 -12.02
N GLY A 13 -17.51 -28.37 -10.91
CA GLY A 13 -17.10 -27.48 -9.82
C GLY A 13 -15.94 -26.58 -10.23
N LYS A 14 -16.23 -25.32 -10.59
CA LYS A 14 -15.21 -24.27 -10.73
C LYS A 14 -14.93 -23.64 -9.37
N SER A 15 -13.86 -24.08 -8.71
CA SER A 15 -13.33 -23.43 -7.50
C SER A 15 -12.76 -22.05 -7.85
N ARG A 16 -13.35 -20.97 -7.30
CA ARG A 16 -12.79 -19.62 -7.38
C ARG A 16 -11.50 -19.52 -6.53
N PRO A 17 -10.44 -18.85 -7.00
CA PRO A 17 -9.23 -18.64 -6.21
C PRO A 17 -9.52 -17.67 -5.06
N LYS A 18 -9.06 -18.03 -3.85
CA LYS A 18 -9.08 -17.16 -2.67
C LYS A 18 -8.25 -15.91 -2.97
N GLN A 19 -8.90 -14.74 -3.06
CA GLN A 19 -8.21 -13.46 -3.12
C GLN A 19 -7.56 -13.15 -1.77
N GLU A 20 -6.26 -12.91 -1.81
CA GLU A 20 -5.42 -12.53 -0.69
C GLU A 20 -5.71 -11.07 -0.30
N LYS A 21 -6.30 -10.85 0.88
CA LYS A 21 -6.55 -9.52 1.44
C LYS A 21 -5.22 -8.83 1.77
N ARG A 22 -4.79 -7.91 0.90
CA ARG A 22 -3.73 -6.93 1.24
C ARG A 22 -4.18 -6.12 2.46
N ARG A 23 -3.49 -6.29 3.58
CA ARG A 23 -3.60 -5.40 4.75
C ARG A 23 -3.04 -4.03 4.36
N LEU A 24 -3.93 -3.09 4.03
CA LEU A 24 -3.59 -1.67 3.93
C LEU A 24 -3.32 -1.17 5.35
N GLY A 25 -2.05 -0.88 5.66
CA GLY A 25 -1.64 -0.27 6.92
C GLY A 25 -2.05 1.20 6.98
N LEU A 26 -3.36 1.46 7.11
CA LEU A 26 -3.90 2.77 7.37
C LEU A 26 -3.79 3.03 8.87
N THR A 27 -2.93 3.97 9.27
CA THR A 27 -3.00 4.57 10.61
C THR A 27 -4.36 5.26 10.77
N PRO A 28 -5.08 5.03 11.88
CA PRO A 28 -6.33 5.72 12.13
C PRO A 28 -6.13 7.25 12.15
N PRO A 29 -7.15 8.04 11.80
CA PRO A 29 -7.19 9.48 12.08
C PRO A 29 -6.81 9.78 13.54
N LEU A 30 -6.27 10.99 13.80
CA LEU A 30 -5.84 11.39 15.15
C LEU A 30 -6.96 11.28 16.20
N THR A 31 -8.20 11.57 15.82
CA THR A 31 -9.41 11.42 16.65
C THR A 31 -9.66 9.97 17.03
N ASP A 32 -9.57 9.05 16.07
CA ASP A 32 -9.72 7.61 16.33
C ASP A 32 -8.67 7.10 17.32
N ARG A 33 -7.46 7.66 17.34
CA ARG A 33 -6.41 7.22 18.28
C ARG A 33 -6.69 7.60 19.73
N MET A 34 -7.13 8.83 19.98
CA MET A 34 -7.50 9.27 21.34
C MET A 34 -8.66 8.42 21.87
N ASN A 35 -9.64 8.15 21.02
CA ASN A 35 -10.80 7.32 21.36
C ASN A 35 -10.40 5.86 21.65
N ILE A 36 -9.43 5.30 20.90
CA ILE A 36 -8.89 3.96 21.19
C ILE A 36 -8.18 3.94 22.56
N ASP A 37 -7.41 4.98 22.90
CA ASP A 37 -6.70 5.05 24.18
C ASP A 37 -7.70 5.14 25.35
N LEU A 38 -8.73 5.98 25.24
CA LEU A 38 -9.82 6.08 26.23
C LEU A 38 -10.53 4.74 26.44
N PHE A 39 -10.96 4.11 25.34
CA PHE A 39 -11.63 2.81 25.41
C PHE A 39 -10.72 1.70 25.97
N THR A 40 -9.42 1.76 25.68
CA THR A 40 -8.46 0.80 26.23
C THR A 40 -8.27 0.97 27.74
N GLU A 41 -8.28 2.21 28.25
CA GLU A 41 -8.24 2.46 29.69
C GLU A 41 -9.53 1.99 30.39
N PHE A 42 -10.69 2.20 29.77
CA PHE A 42 -11.95 1.63 30.25
C PHE A 42 -11.85 0.10 30.40
N LEU A 43 -11.43 -0.60 29.34
CA LEU A 43 -11.28 -2.05 29.38
C LEU A 43 -10.29 -2.51 30.47
N LYS A 44 -9.18 -1.79 30.66
CA LYS A 44 -8.22 -2.11 31.73
C LYS A 44 -8.83 -1.93 33.12
N SER A 45 -9.62 -0.87 33.34
CA SER A 45 -10.28 -0.60 34.61
C SER A 45 -11.24 -1.74 35.02
N ARG A 46 -11.80 -2.44 34.04
CA ARG A 46 -12.65 -3.63 34.22
C ARG A 46 -11.88 -4.96 34.24
N GLY A 47 -10.55 -4.93 34.27
CA GLY A 47 -9.71 -6.14 34.29
C GLY A 47 -9.61 -6.86 32.93
N CYS A 48 -10.11 -6.29 31.85
CA CYS A 48 -10.05 -6.84 30.49
C CYS A 48 -8.66 -6.64 29.89
N THR A 49 -7.67 -7.36 30.40
CA THR A 49 -6.29 -7.29 29.91
C THR A 49 -6.02 -8.37 28.86
N GLY A 50 -5.41 -8.00 27.73
CA GLY A 50 -5.01 -8.94 26.67
C GLY A 50 -3.80 -9.83 27.03
N ARG A 51 -3.60 -10.17 28.31
CA ARG A 51 -2.46 -11.01 28.74
C ARG A 51 -2.63 -12.43 28.22
N ARG A 52 -1.61 -12.95 27.52
CA ARG A 52 -1.60 -14.35 27.07
C ARG A 52 -1.77 -15.30 28.26
N GLY A 53 -2.67 -16.26 28.13
CA GLY A 53 -2.91 -17.31 29.14
C GLY A 53 -3.98 -16.97 30.18
N VAL A 54 -4.43 -15.72 30.27
CA VAL A 54 -5.57 -15.35 31.12
C VAL A 54 -6.82 -15.28 30.24
N LYS A 55 -7.88 -16.00 30.60
CA LYS A 55 -9.17 -15.91 29.89
C LYS A 55 -9.72 -14.50 30.11
N ASN A 56 -9.88 -13.74 29.04
CA ASN A 56 -10.40 -12.38 29.13
C ASN A 56 -11.87 -12.45 29.59
N PRO A 57 -12.27 -11.70 30.63
CA PRO A 57 -13.61 -11.79 31.20
C PRO A 57 -14.70 -11.42 30.18
N LEU A 58 -14.40 -10.61 29.16
CA LEU A 58 -15.32 -10.30 28.06
C LEU A 58 -15.87 -11.54 27.34
N TYR A 59 -15.15 -12.68 27.37
CA TYR A 59 -15.59 -13.91 26.69
C TYR A 59 -16.59 -14.73 27.51
N SER A 60 -16.70 -14.48 28.81
CA SER A 60 -17.53 -15.28 29.72
C SER A 60 -18.60 -14.47 30.42
N ASP A 61 -18.35 -13.18 30.64
CA ASP A 61 -19.28 -12.27 31.27
C ASP A 61 -20.01 -11.44 30.20
N ARG A 62 -21.29 -11.76 29.98
CA ARG A 62 -22.12 -11.08 28.98
C ARG A 62 -22.42 -9.64 29.40
N ALA A 63 -22.65 -9.37 30.69
CA ALA A 63 -22.98 -8.04 31.17
C ALA A 63 -21.80 -7.09 30.97
N LEU A 64 -20.60 -7.53 31.36
CA LEU A 64 -19.36 -6.76 31.12
C LEU A 64 -19.08 -6.56 29.62
N PHE A 65 -19.39 -7.56 28.80
CA PHE A 65 -19.25 -7.43 27.35
C PHE A 65 -20.21 -6.37 26.77
N LEU A 66 -21.49 -6.40 27.16
CA LEU A 66 -22.47 -5.41 26.71
C LEU A 66 -22.08 -3.99 27.15
N GLU A 67 -21.66 -3.83 28.41
CA GLU A 67 -21.13 -2.56 28.93
C GLU A 67 -19.95 -2.05 28.08
N ALA A 68 -19.03 -2.94 27.70
CA ALA A 68 -17.92 -2.59 26.82
C ALA A 68 -18.35 -2.25 25.38
N VAL A 69 -19.46 -2.78 24.88
CA VAL A 69 -19.99 -2.41 23.57
C VAL A 69 -20.68 -1.04 23.64
N GLU A 70 -21.44 -0.77 24.70
CA GLU A 70 -22.07 0.53 24.95
C GLU A 70 -21.02 1.64 25.09
N GLU A 71 -20.00 1.44 25.92
CA GLU A 71 -18.90 2.41 26.06
C GLU A 71 -18.18 2.65 24.73
N TYR A 72 -18.01 1.60 23.92
CA TYR A 72 -17.45 1.76 22.57
C TYR A 72 -18.36 2.65 21.71
N ILE A 73 -19.67 2.44 21.75
CA ILE A 73 -20.64 3.23 20.99
C ILE A 73 -20.60 4.68 21.44
N ASP A 74 -20.53 4.94 22.74
CA ASP A 74 -20.48 6.31 23.28
C ASP A 74 -19.20 7.03 22.86
N ILE A 75 -18.05 6.35 22.89
CA ILE A 75 -16.76 6.94 22.49
C ILE A 75 -16.65 7.15 20.98
N PHE A 76 -17.16 6.22 20.16
CA PHE A 76 -16.96 6.24 18.71
C PHE A 76 -18.19 6.68 17.91
N GLU A 77 -19.31 6.94 18.59
CA GLU A 77 -20.63 7.29 18.03
C GLU A 77 -21.10 6.30 16.95
N ARG A 78 -20.67 5.03 17.06
CA ARG A 78 -20.99 3.98 16.08
C ARG A 78 -20.89 2.59 16.67
N PHE A 79 -21.73 1.70 16.17
CA PHE A 79 -21.62 0.28 16.49
C PHE A 79 -20.35 -0.33 15.87
N PRO A 80 -19.53 -1.08 16.63
CA PRO A 80 -18.29 -1.64 16.12
C PRO A 80 -18.53 -2.67 15.00
N SER A 81 -17.60 -2.77 14.05
CA SER A 81 -17.56 -3.89 13.10
C SER A 81 -16.24 -4.64 13.25
N SER A 82 -16.23 -5.93 12.89
CA SER A 82 -15.02 -6.75 12.96
C SER A 82 -13.81 -6.12 12.26
N HIS A 83 -14.03 -5.50 11.10
CA HIS A 83 -12.96 -4.80 10.38
C HIS A 83 -12.45 -3.55 11.11
N ILE A 84 -13.36 -2.77 11.70
CA ILE A 84 -12.98 -1.57 12.48
C ILE A 84 -12.22 -1.99 13.75
N LEU A 85 -12.72 -2.98 14.49
CA LEU A 85 -12.05 -3.49 15.70
C LEU A 85 -10.67 -4.07 15.38
N GLU A 86 -10.51 -4.81 14.28
CA GLU A 86 -9.19 -5.29 13.85
C GLU A 86 -8.26 -4.13 13.50
N GLY A 87 -8.75 -3.11 12.78
CA GLY A 87 -7.98 -1.91 12.43
C GLY A 87 -7.55 -1.07 13.63
N GLN A 88 -8.37 -1.07 14.69
CA GLN A 88 -8.11 -0.38 15.94
C GLN A 88 -7.27 -1.21 16.94
N GLY A 89 -6.98 -2.47 16.63
CA GLY A 89 -6.25 -3.38 17.52
C GLY A 89 -7.08 -3.98 18.66
N LEU A 90 -8.41 -3.84 18.61
CA LEU A 90 -9.37 -4.30 19.63
C LEU A 90 -9.90 -5.71 19.34
N LYS A 91 -9.01 -6.63 18.93
CA LYS A 91 -9.39 -8.02 18.54
C LYS A 91 -10.08 -8.81 19.64
N MET A 92 -9.80 -8.49 20.90
CA MET A 92 -10.47 -9.14 22.03
C MET A 92 -11.98 -8.85 22.03
N LEU A 93 -12.40 -7.63 21.69
CA LEU A 93 -13.82 -7.30 21.63
C LEU A 93 -14.49 -8.01 20.44
N ASP A 94 -13.81 -8.09 19.29
CA ASP A 94 -14.29 -8.85 18.11
C ASP A 94 -14.51 -10.33 18.42
N HIS A 95 -13.59 -10.96 19.15
CA HIS A 95 -13.76 -12.34 19.61
C HIS A 95 -14.88 -12.48 20.65
N ALA A 96 -15.10 -11.47 21.49
CA ALA A 96 -16.20 -11.46 22.45
C ALA A 96 -17.57 -11.39 21.76
N PHE A 97 -17.70 -10.64 20.67
CA PHE A 97 -18.89 -10.70 19.81
C PHE A 97 -19.18 -12.12 19.35
N ILE A 98 -18.17 -12.87 18.89
CA ILE A 98 -18.35 -14.26 18.44
C ILE A 98 -18.80 -15.16 19.60
N ALA A 99 -18.23 -14.97 20.80
CA ALA A 99 -18.59 -15.75 21.98
C ALA A 99 -20.04 -15.53 22.44
N HIS A 100 -20.59 -14.32 22.23
CA HIS A 100 -21.93 -13.93 22.68
C HIS A 100 -23.01 -13.97 21.58
N GLY A 101 -22.82 -14.77 20.52
CA GLY A 101 -23.84 -14.99 19.49
C GLY A 101 -23.69 -14.14 18.22
N GLY A 102 -22.58 -13.39 18.11
CA GLY A 102 -22.21 -12.61 16.93
C GLY A 102 -22.82 -11.20 16.90
N TYR A 103 -22.32 -10.38 15.97
CA TYR A 103 -22.69 -8.96 15.84
C TYR A 103 -24.20 -8.71 15.69
N GLY A 104 -24.91 -9.56 14.95
CA GLY A 104 -26.35 -9.38 14.71
C GLY A 104 -27.19 -9.50 15.98
N SER A 105 -26.90 -10.53 16.81
CA SER A 105 -27.61 -10.75 18.07
C SER A 105 -27.40 -9.59 19.04
N ILE A 106 -26.16 -9.11 19.17
CA ILE A 106 -25.82 -8.04 20.10
C ILE A 106 -26.39 -6.70 19.65
N LYS A 107 -26.45 -6.44 18.34
CA LYS A 107 -27.14 -5.26 17.81
C LYS A 107 -28.61 -5.25 18.17
N GLU A 108 -29.30 -6.37 17.95
CA GLU A 108 -30.73 -6.50 18.24
C GLU A 108 -31.01 -6.33 19.74
N GLU A 109 -30.17 -6.91 20.60
CA GLU A 109 -30.24 -6.77 22.06
C GLU A 109 -30.04 -5.33 22.53
N LEU A 110 -29.09 -4.60 21.92
CA LEU A 110 -28.83 -3.18 22.21
C LEU A 110 -29.79 -2.23 21.48
N GLY A 111 -30.88 -2.73 20.88
CA GLY A 111 -31.88 -1.90 20.19
C GLY A 111 -31.43 -1.30 18.86
N PHE A 112 -30.26 -1.69 18.34
CA PHE A 112 -29.82 -1.31 17.00
C PHE A 112 -30.58 -2.10 15.95
N GLN A 113 -31.61 -1.49 15.40
CA GLN A 113 -32.27 -2.02 14.23
C GLN A 113 -31.38 -1.81 13.00
N GLU A 114 -30.72 -2.87 12.52
CA GLU A 114 -30.17 -2.85 11.17
C GLU A 114 -31.34 -2.87 10.18
N GLU A 115 -31.38 -1.87 9.30
CA GLU A 115 -32.26 -1.87 8.14
C GLU A 115 -31.85 -3.02 7.22
N LYS A 116 -32.45 -4.19 7.45
CA LYS A 116 -32.24 -5.38 6.64
C LYS A 116 -32.80 -5.13 5.24
N ARG A 117 -32.10 -5.62 4.22
CA ARG A 117 -32.66 -5.72 2.87
C ARG A 117 -33.99 -6.50 2.99
N PRO A 118 -35.12 -5.97 2.52
CA PRO A 118 -36.35 -6.75 2.43
C PRO A 118 -36.10 -8.02 1.62
N LYS A 119 -36.66 -9.16 2.02
CA LYS A 119 -36.46 -10.38 1.23
C LYS A 119 -37.18 -10.24 -0.11
N LYS A 120 -36.60 -10.85 -1.14
CA LYS A 120 -37.21 -10.86 -2.47
C LYS A 120 -38.61 -11.50 -2.38
N GLY A 121 -39.64 -10.75 -2.77
CA GLY A 121 -41.05 -11.16 -2.68
C GLY A 121 -41.81 -10.65 -1.46
N GLU A 122 -41.14 -10.08 -0.44
CA GLU A 122 -41.83 -9.41 0.68
C GLU A 122 -42.36 -8.01 0.30
N VAL A 123 -41.83 -7.42 -0.78
CA VAL A 123 -42.21 -6.10 -1.27
C VAL A 123 -42.89 -6.26 -2.63
N ALA A 124 -44.16 -5.85 -2.72
CA ALA A 124 -44.95 -5.93 -3.95
C ALA A 124 -44.43 -5.01 -5.05
N ASP A 125 -43.93 -3.83 -4.69
CA ASP A 125 -43.25 -2.87 -5.57
C ASP A 125 -41.84 -2.54 -5.06
N PRO A 126 -40.84 -3.37 -5.41
CA PRO A 126 -39.44 -3.15 -5.06
C PRO A 126 -38.88 -1.79 -5.46
N ALA A 127 -39.27 -1.30 -6.65
CA ALA A 127 -38.80 -0.04 -7.20
C ALA A 127 -39.35 1.13 -6.40
N GLY A 128 -40.67 1.16 -6.17
CA GLY A 128 -41.33 2.18 -5.35
C GLY A 128 -40.83 2.21 -3.91
N TYR A 129 -40.62 1.04 -3.30
CA TYR A 129 -40.00 0.95 -1.98
C TYR A 129 -38.60 1.56 -1.95
N LEU A 130 -37.75 1.21 -2.92
CA LEU A 130 -36.38 1.71 -2.98
C LEU A 130 -36.35 3.23 -3.17
N VAL A 131 -37.25 3.77 -3.99
CA VAL A 131 -37.43 5.21 -4.21
C VAL A 131 -37.87 5.91 -2.92
N ALA A 132 -38.89 5.43 -2.23
CA ALA A 132 -39.34 6.02 -0.97
C ALA A 132 -38.24 5.96 0.12
N PHE A 133 -37.56 4.81 0.22
CA PHE A 133 -36.49 4.58 1.18
C PHE A 133 -35.32 5.54 0.98
N VAL A 134 -34.81 5.63 -0.26
CA VAL A 134 -33.70 6.54 -0.57
C VAL A 134 -34.13 8.01 -0.56
N GLY A 135 -35.40 8.30 -0.84
CA GLY A 135 -35.99 9.65 -0.70
C GLY A 135 -35.95 10.14 0.74
N LYS A 136 -36.48 9.35 1.68
CA LYS A 136 -36.40 9.68 3.12
C LYS A 136 -34.95 9.91 3.57
N MET A 137 -34.02 9.08 3.11
CA MET A 137 -32.59 9.25 3.41
C MET A 137 -32.01 10.53 2.81
N ALA A 138 -32.42 10.89 1.59
CA ALA A 138 -31.98 12.11 0.95
C ALA A 138 -32.51 13.35 1.70
N ASP A 139 -33.74 13.30 2.21
CA ASP A 139 -34.32 14.35 3.04
C ASP A 139 -33.56 14.49 4.37
N GLU A 140 -33.23 13.39 5.04
CA GLU A 140 -32.41 13.38 6.27
C GLU A 140 -31.01 13.98 6.06
N LEU A 141 -30.37 13.66 4.93
CA LEU A 141 -29.01 14.12 4.62
C LEU A 141 -28.98 15.53 3.99
N GLY A 142 -30.13 16.05 3.55
CA GLY A 142 -30.20 17.24 2.69
C GLY A 142 -29.59 17.05 1.30
N HIS A 143 -29.19 15.82 0.93
CA HIS A 143 -28.65 15.49 -0.39
C HIS A 143 -28.82 13.99 -0.69
N PHE A 144 -28.83 13.63 -1.97
CA PHE A 144 -28.88 12.21 -2.38
C PHE A 144 -27.67 11.43 -1.82
N PRO A 145 -27.88 10.26 -1.18
CA PRO A 145 -26.83 9.57 -0.45
C PRO A 145 -25.66 9.16 -1.35
N LYS A 146 -24.44 9.41 -0.87
CA LYS A 146 -23.17 9.03 -1.51
C LYS A 146 -22.89 7.55 -1.25
N LYS A 147 -22.04 6.95 -2.10
CA LYS A 147 -21.61 5.56 -1.94
C LYS A 147 -21.01 5.28 -0.56
N ARG A 148 -20.23 6.22 -0.05
CA ARG A 148 -19.60 6.09 1.27
C ARG A 148 -20.65 6.10 2.40
N GLU A 149 -21.63 6.99 2.33
CA GLU A 149 -22.72 7.08 3.33
C GLU A 149 -23.58 5.82 3.34
N LEU A 150 -23.93 5.29 2.15
CA LEU A 150 -24.61 3.99 2.04
C LEU A 150 -23.76 2.84 2.59
N GLN A 151 -22.43 2.87 2.39
CA GLN A 151 -21.52 1.87 2.95
C GLN A 151 -21.41 1.97 4.48
N GLU A 152 -21.35 3.18 5.02
CA GLU A 152 -21.29 3.45 6.46
C GLU A 152 -22.59 3.00 7.16
N ARG A 153 -23.75 3.16 6.50
CA ARG A 153 -25.05 2.63 6.94
C ARG A 153 -25.25 1.13 6.63
N LYS A 154 -24.27 0.46 6.02
CA LYS A 154 -24.35 -0.95 5.55
C LYS A 154 -25.48 -1.24 4.55
N LEU A 155 -25.95 -0.21 3.84
CA LEU A 155 -27.01 -0.27 2.84
C LEU A 155 -26.47 -0.59 1.45
N TRP A 156 -25.48 -1.49 1.36
CA TRP A 156 -24.88 -1.84 0.06
C TRP A 156 -25.90 -2.47 -0.89
N TRP A 157 -26.93 -3.12 -0.33
CA TRP A 157 -28.04 -3.69 -1.07
C TRP A 157 -28.81 -2.66 -1.90
N VAL A 158 -28.80 -1.38 -1.53
CA VAL A 158 -29.42 -0.29 -2.31
C VAL A 158 -28.81 -0.22 -3.70
N PHE A 159 -27.50 -0.43 -3.84
CA PHE A 159 -26.83 -0.40 -5.15
C PHE A 159 -27.24 -1.56 -6.04
N ASP A 160 -27.28 -2.77 -5.47
CA ASP A 160 -27.66 -3.97 -6.21
C ASP A 160 -29.12 -3.87 -6.63
N TRP A 161 -29.99 -3.44 -5.72
CA TRP A 161 -31.41 -3.35 -6.00
C TRP A 161 -31.74 -2.20 -6.95
N ALA A 162 -31.04 -1.07 -6.85
CA ALA A 162 -31.15 0.00 -7.85
C ALA A 162 -30.80 -0.49 -9.25
N ARG A 163 -29.77 -1.35 -9.37
CA ARG A 163 -29.36 -1.94 -10.66
C ARG A 163 -30.41 -2.92 -11.18
N GLU A 164 -30.96 -3.76 -10.31
CA GLU A 164 -31.96 -4.79 -10.66
C GLU A 164 -33.31 -4.17 -11.06
N GLU A 165 -33.81 -3.21 -10.29
CA GLU A 165 -35.20 -2.72 -10.42
C GLU A 165 -35.31 -1.43 -11.25
N LEU A 166 -34.27 -0.59 -11.23
CA LEU A 166 -34.33 0.76 -11.82
C LEU A 166 -33.27 0.98 -12.91
N GLY A 167 -32.39 0.01 -13.18
CA GLY A 167 -31.29 0.19 -14.15
C GLY A 167 -30.07 0.93 -13.59
N GLY A 168 -30.03 1.17 -12.27
CA GLY A 168 -28.88 1.66 -11.53
C GLY A 168 -29.16 2.90 -10.68
N MET A 169 -28.12 3.37 -9.99
CA MET A 169 -28.20 4.58 -9.15
C MET A 169 -28.62 5.86 -9.89
N PRO A 170 -28.27 6.09 -11.17
CA PRO A 170 -28.74 7.27 -11.89
C PRO A 170 -30.27 7.35 -12.00
N GLU A 171 -30.91 6.23 -12.35
CA GLU A 171 -32.37 6.18 -12.48
C GLU A 171 -33.07 6.18 -11.12
N LEU A 172 -32.49 5.52 -10.10
CA LEU A 172 -32.97 5.68 -8.73
C LEU A 172 -32.95 7.14 -8.28
N ARG A 173 -31.88 7.87 -8.58
CA ARG A 173 -31.80 9.31 -8.27
C ARG A 173 -32.87 10.11 -8.98
N LYS A 174 -33.15 9.79 -10.24
CA LYS A 174 -34.23 10.41 -11.02
C LYS A 174 -35.60 10.14 -10.40
N ALA A 175 -35.85 8.89 -10.05
CA ALA A 175 -37.11 8.43 -9.50
C ALA A 175 -37.39 9.01 -8.09
N VAL A 176 -36.34 9.18 -7.27
CA VAL A 176 -36.43 9.85 -5.96
C VAL A 176 -36.82 11.33 -6.07
N GLY A 177 -36.76 11.93 -7.26
CA GLY A 177 -36.99 13.38 -7.41
C GLY A 177 -35.90 14.23 -6.75
N ALA A 178 -34.86 13.59 -6.19
CA ALA A 178 -33.63 14.24 -5.78
C ALA A 178 -32.97 14.79 -7.05
N LEU A 179 -33.28 16.05 -7.34
CA LEU A 179 -32.90 16.82 -8.52
C LEU A 179 -31.72 16.15 -9.23
N VAL A 180 -32.01 15.45 -10.32
CA VAL A 180 -31.01 15.06 -11.32
C VAL A 180 -30.60 16.34 -12.05
N HIS A 181 -30.03 17.27 -11.30
CA HIS A 181 -29.26 18.37 -11.80
C HIS A 181 -27.79 17.99 -11.95
N ARG A 182 -27.48 16.68 -11.91
CA ARG A 182 -26.28 16.19 -12.60
C ARG A 182 -26.53 16.21 -14.10
N LYS A 183 -26.49 17.41 -14.66
CA LYS A 183 -26.15 17.61 -16.06
C LYS A 183 -24.80 16.91 -16.25
N GLY A 184 -24.72 15.98 -17.21
CA GLY A 184 -23.46 15.29 -17.50
C GLY A 184 -22.33 16.30 -17.75
N GLU A 185 -21.08 15.90 -17.58
CA GLU A 185 -19.91 16.79 -17.73
C GLU A 185 -19.96 17.57 -19.06
N GLU A 186 -20.34 16.92 -20.16
CA GLU A 186 -20.54 17.56 -21.47
C GLU A 186 -21.66 18.61 -21.47
N SER A 187 -22.75 18.36 -20.75
CA SER A 187 -23.86 19.30 -20.63
C SER A 187 -23.46 20.54 -19.83
N LEU A 188 -22.62 20.39 -18.80
CA LEU A 188 -22.07 21.50 -18.00
C LEU A 188 -21.04 22.35 -18.77
N LYS A 189 -20.56 21.91 -19.94
CA LYS A 189 -19.78 22.78 -20.84
C LYS A 189 -20.62 23.92 -21.41
N ARG A 190 -21.95 23.82 -21.43
CA ARG A 190 -22.84 24.96 -21.75
C ARG A 190 -22.92 25.90 -20.54
N TRP A 191 -22.75 27.20 -20.79
CA TRP A 191 -22.64 28.19 -19.72
C TRP A 191 -23.88 28.27 -18.84
N GLU A 192 -25.06 28.24 -19.45
CA GLU A 192 -26.37 28.33 -18.79
C GLU A 192 -26.55 27.17 -17.81
N ASN A 193 -26.11 25.98 -18.23
CA ASN A 193 -26.16 24.77 -17.42
C ASN A 193 -25.26 24.83 -16.20
N LEU A 194 -24.02 25.29 -16.39
CA LEU A 194 -23.09 25.49 -15.27
C LEU A 194 -23.57 26.60 -14.32
N ARG A 195 -24.14 27.68 -14.86
CA ARG A 195 -24.68 28.80 -14.08
C ARG A 195 -25.81 28.34 -13.16
N GLU A 196 -26.80 27.65 -13.70
CA GLU A 196 -27.91 27.11 -12.89
C GLU A 196 -27.41 26.17 -11.80
N GLU A 197 -26.47 25.29 -12.14
CA GLU A 197 -25.92 24.34 -11.20
C GLU A 197 -25.16 25.02 -10.06
N LEU A 198 -24.35 26.03 -10.37
CA LEU A 198 -23.61 26.80 -9.37
C LEU A 198 -24.53 27.65 -8.49
N LEU A 199 -25.63 28.20 -9.03
CA LEU A 199 -26.64 28.90 -8.24
C LEU A 199 -27.40 27.94 -7.32
N PHE A 200 -27.69 26.74 -7.78
CA PHE A 200 -28.27 25.69 -6.95
C PHE A 200 -27.32 25.31 -5.80
N ILE A 201 -26.04 25.04 -6.09
CA ILE A 201 -25.03 24.74 -5.06
C ILE A 201 -24.87 25.91 -4.08
N LYS A 202 -24.86 27.16 -4.57
CA LYS A 202 -24.82 28.36 -3.71
C LYS A 202 -26.02 28.42 -2.77
N LYS A 203 -27.22 28.08 -3.25
CA LYS A 203 -28.43 28.00 -2.41
C LYS A 203 -28.29 26.93 -1.32
N GLN A 204 -27.67 25.79 -1.63
CA GLN A 204 -27.44 24.69 -0.68
C GLN A 204 -26.41 25.06 0.40
N TYR A 205 -25.33 25.75 0.04
CA TYR A 205 -24.28 26.13 1.00
C TYR A 205 -24.58 27.42 1.77
N GLY A 206 -25.45 28.29 1.23
CA GLY A 206 -25.65 29.64 1.76
C GLY A 206 -24.56 30.64 1.35
N HIS A 207 -23.48 30.17 0.71
CA HIS A 207 -22.40 31.00 0.17
C HIS A 207 -21.88 30.47 -1.17
N GLU A 208 -21.02 31.26 -1.82
CA GLU A 208 -20.42 30.89 -3.11
C GLU A 208 -19.46 29.70 -2.94
N PRO A 209 -19.65 28.59 -3.66
CA PRO A 209 -18.82 27.40 -3.46
C PRO A 209 -17.34 27.69 -3.76
N THR A 210 -16.47 27.13 -2.94
CA THR A 210 -15.02 27.10 -3.13
C THR A 210 -14.61 25.86 -3.91
N TRP A 211 -13.38 25.85 -4.44
CA TRP A 211 -12.83 24.69 -5.14
C TRP A 211 -12.82 23.44 -4.23
N SER A 212 -12.35 23.61 -3.00
CA SER A 212 -12.25 22.53 -2.02
C SER A 212 -13.61 21.98 -1.60
N GLU A 213 -14.63 22.83 -1.45
CA GLU A 213 -15.98 22.35 -1.13
C GLU A 213 -16.58 21.50 -2.26
N LEU A 214 -16.40 21.93 -3.52
CA LEU A 214 -16.83 21.15 -4.67
C LEU A 214 -16.08 19.81 -4.76
N GLU A 215 -14.78 19.81 -4.50
CA GLU A 215 -13.95 18.60 -4.47
C GLU A 215 -14.37 17.64 -3.35
N ASN A 216 -14.54 18.16 -2.12
CA ASN A 216 -14.99 17.37 -0.96
C ASN A 216 -16.40 16.80 -1.16
N ASN A 217 -17.24 17.46 -1.96
CA ASN A 217 -18.56 16.98 -2.33
C ASN A 217 -18.58 16.13 -3.60
N ASN A 218 -17.41 15.71 -4.09
CA ASN A 218 -17.25 14.89 -5.29
C ASN A 218 -17.96 15.50 -6.52
N ARG A 219 -17.97 16.83 -6.62
CA ARG A 219 -18.51 17.58 -7.77
C ARG A 219 -17.44 17.78 -8.84
N HIS A 220 -16.74 16.70 -9.20
CA HIS A 220 -15.71 16.74 -10.23
C HIS A 220 -16.26 17.13 -11.61
N ASP A 221 -17.54 16.84 -11.87
CA ASP A 221 -18.30 17.30 -13.03
C ASP A 221 -18.29 18.84 -13.13
N VAL A 222 -18.61 19.52 -12.03
CA VAL A 222 -18.59 20.98 -11.95
C VAL A 222 -17.16 21.51 -12.01
N LEU A 223 -16.21 20.88 -11.32
CA LEU A 223 -14.80 21.28 -11.35
C LEU A 223 -14.21 21.21 -12.77
N SER A 224 -14.52 20.17 -13.53
CA SER A 224 -14.15 20.05 -14.93
C SER A 224 -14.78 21.17 -15.76
N ALA A 225 -16.10 21.38 -15.63
CA ALA A 225 -16.81 22.43 -16.35
C ALA A 225 -16.27 23.83 -16.03
N LEU A 226 -15.94 24.12 -14.77
CA LEU A 226 -15.31 25.37 -14.37
C LEU A 226 -14.03 25.65 -15.17
N ARG A 227 -13.21 24.63 -15.48
CA ARG A 227 -11.98 24.80 -16.28
C ARG A 227 -12.30 25.27 -17.70
N TYR A 228 -13.35 24.75 -18.33
CA TYR A 228 -13.81 25.19 -19.66
C TYR A 228 -14.28 26.65 -19.68
N HIS A 229 -14.84 27.13 -18.57
CA HIS A 229 -15.36 28.50 -18.44
C HIS A 229 -14.36 29.50 -17.85
N GLY A 230 -13.06 29.24 -17.97
CA GLY A 230 -12.00 30.15 -17.50
C GLY A 230 -11.64 29.98 -16.02
N GLY A 231 -11.93 28.81 -15.45
CA GLY A 231 -11.73 28.49 -14.04
C GLY A 231 -12.72 29.18 -13.11
N MET A 232 -12.56 28.95 -11.80
CA MET A 232 -13.42 29.54 -10.76
C MET A 232 -13.45 31.08 -10.83
N THR A 233 -12.32 31.70 -11.16
CA THR A 233 -12.22 33.16 -11.31
C THR A 233 -13.02 33.68 -12.51
N GLY A 234 -12.91 33.03 -13.67
CA GLY A 234 -13.67 33.41 -14.86
C GLY A 234 -15.17 33.27 -14.63
N VAL A 235 -15.58 32.17 -14.00
CA VAL A 235 -16.98 31.90 -13.65
C VAL A 235 -17.51 32.91 -12.61
N ARG A 236 -16.75 33.23 -11.57
CA ARG A 236 -17.13 34.27 -10.59
C ARG A 236 -17.41 35.62 -11.26
N LYS A 237 -16.53 36.04 -12.17
CA LYS A 237 -16.74 37.28 -12.96
C LYS A 237 -18.03 37.22 -13.77
N LYS A 238 -18.26 36.13 -14.50
CA LYS A 238 -19.47 35.97 -15.32
C LYS A 238 -20.76 35.91 -14.48
N LEU A 239 -20.70 35.43 -13.24
CA LEU A 239 -21.84 35.38 -12.30
C LEU A 239 -22.02 36.68 -11.49
N GLY A 240 -21.14 37.67 -11.65
CA GLY A 240 -21.16 38.88 -10.80
C GLY A 240 -20.80 38.60 -9.34
N TRP A 241 -20.17 37.45 -9.07
CA TRP A 241 -19.72 37.08 -7.73
C TRP A 241 -18.45 37.83 -7.37
N LYS A 242 -18.24 38.06 -6.07
CA LYS A 242 -17.02 38.73 -5.61
C LYS A 242 -15.83 37.86 -5.98
N VAL A 243 -14.94 38.41 -6.81
CA VAL A 243 -13.69 37.73 -7.17
C VAL A 243 -12.79 37.78 -5.94
N LEU A 244 -12.70 36.67 -5.19
CA LEU A 244 -11.93 36.59 -3.95
C LEU A 244 -10.45 36.88 -4.14
N VAL A 245 -9.95 36.80 -5.37
CA VAL A 245 -8.55 37.07 -5.66
C VAL A 245 -8.43 37.76 -7.02
N GLU A 246 -8.11 39.05 -7.05
CA GLU A 246 -7.32 39.62 -8.14
C GLU A 246 -5.88 39.08 -8.02
N GLY A 247 -5.72 37.76 -8.10
CA GLY A 247 -4.51 37.04 -7.70
C GLY A 247 -3.29 37.38 -8.53
N LYS A 248 -3.47 37.89 -9.75
CA LYS A 248 -2.36 38.38 -10.56
C LYS A 248 -1.68 39.58 -9.90
N LYS A 249 -2.44 40.58 -9.44
CA LYS A 249 -1.87 41.76 -8.79
C LYS A 249 -1.22 41.43 -7.45
N ALA A 250 -1.81 40.52 -6.66
CA ALA A 250 -1.22 40.13 -5.38
C ALA A 250 0.13 39.40 -5.56
N SER A 251 0.24 38.50 -6.56
CA SER A 251 1.53 37.87 -6.87
C SER A 251 2.52 38.82 -7.54
N GLU A 252 2.04 39.78 -8.34
CA GLU A 252 2.88 40.79 -8.98
C GLU A 252 3.48 41.75 -7.96
N LYS A 253 2.71 42.19 -6.96
CA LYS A 253 3.25 42.98 -5.84
C LYS A 253 4.34 42.22 -5.08
N LEU A 254 4.19 40.91 -4.93
CA LEU A 254 5.23 40.06 -4.31
C LEU A 254 6.44 39.77 -5.22
N ARG A 255 6.47 40.31 -6.46
CA ARG A 255 7.69 40.32 -7.28
C ARG A 255 8.63 41.47 -6.92
N GLU A 256 8.17 42.43 -6.13
CA GLU A 256 9.05 43.41 -5.48
C GLU A 256 9.69 42.75 -4.25
N TRP A 257 11.01 42.91 -4.11
CA TRP A 257 11.77 42.20 -3.08
C TRP A 257 11.29 42.59 -1.68
N GLU A 258 11.06 43.87 -1.45
CA GLU A 258 10.66 44.47 -0.18
C GLU A 258 9.27 43.98 0.25
N ALA A 259 8.37 43.73 -0.70
CA ALA A 259 7.04 43.18 -0.42
C ALA A 259 7.10 41.70 -0.06
N LEU A 260 7.92 40.92 -0.77
CA LEU A 260 8.15 39.51 -0.45
C LEU A 260 8.83 39.34 0.92
N GLU A 261 9.86 40.15 1.18
CA GLU A 261 10.62 40.16 2.44
C GLU A 261 9.70 40.42 3.63
N ARG A 262 8.87 41.48 3.57
CA ARG A 262 7.92 41.83 4.62
C ARG A 262 6.90 40.72 4.90
N GLU A 263 6.32 40.11 3.86
CA GLU A 263 5.36 39.00 4.05
C GLU A 263 6.06 37.74 4.59
N LEU A 264 7.33 37.50 4.23
CA LEU A 264 8.12 36.41 4.81
C LEU A 264 8.50 36.68 6.26
N GLU A 265 8.87 37.90 6.65
CA GLU A 265 9.18 38.28 8.03
C GLU A 265 7.99 38.01 8.97
N GLU A 266 6.79 38.39 8.55
CA GLU A 266 5.55 38.10 9.29
C GLU A 266 5.36 36.59 9.48
N ILE A 267 5.55 35.81 8.41
CA ILE A 267 5.44 34.34 8.45
C ILE A 267 6.54 33.73 9.33
N ILE A 268 7.78 34.23 9.26
CA ILE A 268 8.92 33.76 10.04
C ILE A 268 8.68 34.02 11.52
N SER A 269 8.19 35.22 11.88
CA SER A 269 7.80 35.57 13.24
C SER A 269 6.70 34.62 13.76
N GLY A 270 5.65 34.39 12.97
CA GLY A 270 4.59 33.43 13.30
C GLY A 270 5.03 31.97 13.34
N ASN A 271 6.13 31.62 12.66
CA ASN A 271 6.73 30.28 12.63
C ASN A 271 7.92 30.14 13.61
N GLY A 272 7.96 30.96 14.68
CA GLY A 272 8.95 30.84 15.75
C GLY A 272 10.38 31.17 15.32
N GLY A 273 10.55 32.06 14.35
CA GLY A 273 11.85 32.45 13.77
C GLY A 273 12.41 31.46 12.75
N GLU A 274 11.73 30.34 12.48
CA GLU A 274 12.16 29.38 11.46
C GLU A 274 11.70 29.82 10.06
N PHE A 275 12.62 29.81 9.09
CA PHE A 275 12.29 30.12 7.69
C PHE A 275 11.28 29.12 7.12
N PRO A 276 10.15 29.57 6.53
CA PRO A 276 9.05 28.69 6.18
C PRO A 276 9.41 27.74 5.03
N SER A 277 8.95 26.50 5.14
CA SER A 277 9.03 25.52 4.03
C SER A 277 7.86 25.67 3.07
N HIS A 278 7.97 25.17 1.83
CA HIS A 278 6.85 25.12 0.88
C HIS A 278 5.57 24.52 1.49
N ARG A 279 5.70 23.40 2.22
CA ARG A 279 4.54 22.75 2.86
C ARG A 279 3.92 23.61 3.96
N HIS A 280 4.76 24.34 4.69
CA HIS A 280 4.28 25.26 5.71
C HIS A 280 3.48 26.39 5.04
N LEU A 281 4.03 27.01 3.99
CA LEU A 281 3.33 28.04 3.21
C LEU A 281 2.00 27.53 2.64
N ASP A 282 1.94 26.31 2.11
CA ASP A 282 0.69 25.71 1.65
C ASP A 282 -0.32 25.52 2.79
N SER A 283 0.13 25.02 3.95
CA SER A 283 -0.74 24.76 5.10
C SER A 283 -1.39 26.02 5.68
N ILE A 284 -0.75 27.18 5.51
CA ILE A 284 -1.29 28.49 5.93
C ILE A 284 -1.91 29.27 4.75
N ASN A 285 -2.19 28.60 3.63
CA ASN A 285 -2.74 29.20 2.40
C ASN A 285 -1.90 30.37 1.82
N LYS A 286 -0.59 30.39 2.10
CA LYS A 286 0.39 31.36 1.57
C LYS A 286 1.22 30.78 0.41
N GLY A 287 0.69 29.81 -0.34
CA GLY A 287 1.38 29.21 -1.51
C GLY A 287 1.80 30.24 -2.59
N ARG A 288 1.19 31.43 -2.61
CA ARG A 288 1.61 32.56 -3.46
C ARG A 288 3.00 33.09 -3.11
N VAL A 289 3.37 33.08 -1.83
CA VAL A 289 4.68 33.54 -1.34
C VAL A 289 5.77 32.61 -1.85
N HIS A 290 5.50 31.29 -1.88
CA HIS A 290 6.41 30.33 -2.52
C HIS A 290 6.61 30.63 -4.00
N LYS A 291 5.53 30.87 -4.74
CA LYS A 291 5.62 31.22 -6.18
C LYS A 291 6.37 32.52 -6.40
N ALA A 292 6.14 33.53 -5.57
CA ALA A 292 6.89 34.78 -5.60
C ALA A 292 8.39 34.55 -5.35
N ALA A 293 8.74 33.75 -4.35
CA ALA A 293 10.13 33.39 -4.06
C ALA A 293 10.84 32.70 -5.24
N GLN A 294 10.13 31.99 -6.13
CA GLN A 294 10.73 31.40 -7.33
C GLN A 294 11.28 32.46 -8.30
N HIS A 295 10.71 33.67 -8.34
CA HIS A 295 11.27 34.78 -9.12
C HIS A 295 12.62 35.27 -8.60
N PHE A 296 12.93 34.99 -7.33
CA PHE A 296 14.19 35.33 -6.67
C PHE A 296 15.11 34.11 -6.50
N GLY A 297 14.98 33.08 -7.34
CA GLY A 297 15.81 31.87 -7.28
C GLY A 297 15.32 30.78 -6.32
N GLY A 298 14.09 30.94 -5.79
CA GLY A 298 13.44 29.97 -4.91
C GLY A 298 13.69 30.22 -3.42
N LEU A 299 12.90 29.54 -2.57
CA LEU A 299 12.92 29.73 -1.11
C LEU A 299 14.32 29.59 -0.48
N THR A 300 15.18 28.74 -1.04
CA THR A 300 16.56 28.57 -0.54
C THR A 300 17.40 29.84 -0.73
N VAL A 301 17.32 30.47 -1.90
CA VAL A 301 18.06 31.70 -2.21
C VAL A 301 17.49 32.86 -1.42
N VAL A 302 16.16 32.95 -1.33
CA VAL A 302 15.48 33.95 -0.50
C VAL A 302 15.87 33.82 0.97
N ALA A 303 15.91 32.59 1.52
CA ALA A 303 16.37 32.35 2.88
C ALA A 303 17.79 32.86 3.12
N LEU A 304 18.73 32.52 2.22
CA LEU A 304 20.11 33.00 2.29
C LEU A 304 20.18 34.52 2.25
N ARG A 305 19.40 35.15 1.36
CA ARG A 305 19.37 36.60 1.20
C ARG A 305 18.82 37.31 2.44
N MET A 306 17.85 36.71 3.12
CA MET A 306 17.31 37.20 4.40
C MET A 306 18.20 36.82 5.61
N GLY A 307 19.43 36.35 5.40
CA GLY A 307 20.34 35.96 6.49
C GLY A 307 19.97 34.67 7.23
N HIS A 308 18.96 33.93 6.75
CA HIS A 308 18.61 32.63 7.30
C HIS A 308 19.49 31.54 6.68
N LYS A 309 19.91 30.58 7.51
CA LYS A 309 20.47 29.34 6.99
C LYS A 309 19.35 28.60 6.26
N PRO A 310 19.47 28.34 4.95
CA PRO A 310 18.42 27.64 4.23
C PRO A 310 18.19 26.32 4.94
N SER A 311 16.92 25.98 5.17
CA SER A 311 16.52 24.61 5.48
C SER A 311 16.84 23.80 4.22
N ARG A 312 18.12 23.45 4.02
CA ARG A 312 18.51 22.42 3.06
C ARG A 312 17.59 21.26 3.39
N ARG A 313 16.71 20.91 2.45
CA ARG A 313 16.25 19.52 2.38
C ARG A 313 17.49 18.75 2.04
N GLU A 314 18.19 18.47 3.12
CA GLU A 314 19.27 17.56 3.25
C GLU A 314 18.79 16.28 2.60
N GLY A 315 19.12 16.12 1.32
CA GLY A 315 18.89 14.87 0.63
C GLY A 315 19.52 13.75 1.47
N THR A 316 19.19 12.50 1.15
CA THR A 316 19.83 11.35 1.78
C THR A 316 21.37 11.45 1.80
N ALA A 317 21.96 12.18 0.85
CA ALA A 317 23.39 12.46 0.79
C ALA A 317 23.94 13.29 1.97
N SER A 318 23.29 14.38 2.38
CA SER A 318 23.82 15.19 3.49
C SER A 318 23.53 14.56 4.86
N ARG A 319 22.53 13.67 4.92
CA ARG A 319 22.27 12.84 6.10
C ARG A 319 23.29 11.69 6.27
N ARG A 320 24.28 11.58 5.38
CA ARG A 320 25.49 10.77 5.62
C ARG A 320 26.36 11.36 6.72
N TYR A 321 26.31 12.68 6.90
CA TYR A 321 27.08 13.38 7.92
C TYR A 321 26.35 13.35 9.26
N TRP A 322 27.06 12.98 10.32
CA TRP A 322 26.49 12.82 11.66
C TRP A 322 25.94 14.13 12.23
N SER A 323 26.61 15.26 12.00
CA SER A 323 26.21 16.58 12.50
C SER A 323 24.77 16.96 12.15
N ASN A 324 24.33 16.59 10.95
CA ASN A 324 22.99 16.89 10.46
C ASN A 324 21.94 15.99 11.10
N VAL A 325 22.25 14.71 11.23
CA VAL A 325 21.42 13.73 11.95
C VAL A 325 21.28 14.13 13.42
N GLU A 326 22.38 14.51 14.06
CA GLU A 326 22.40 14.95 15.46
C GLU A 326 21.52 16.19 15.67
N SER A 327 21.61 17.19 14.78
CA SER A 327 20.79 18.41 14.87
C SER A 327 19.28 18.10 14.78
N ASP A 328 18.88 17.27 13.81
CA ASP A 328 17.49 16.84 13.63
C ASP A 328 17.00 16.05 14.86
N LEU A 329 17.82 15.14 15.39
CA LEU A 329 17.51 14.36 16.59
C LEU A 329 17.41 15.23 17.85
N LYS A 330 18.27 16.23 18.02
CA LYS A 330 18.18 17.22 19.11
C LYS A 330 16.89 18.03 19.01
N ARG A 331 16.51 18.46 17.80
CA ARG A 331 15.24 19.17 17.57
C ARG A 331 14.03 18.31 17.97
N ILE A 332 14.01 17.04 17.58
CA ILE A 332 12.94 16.11 17.95
C ILE A 332 12.92 15.88 19.46
N LYS A 333 14.09 15.66 20.08
CA LYS A 333 14.20 15.53 21.55
C LYS A 333 13.65 16.75 22.27
N ARG A 334 13.96 17.99 21.82
CA ARG A 334 13.41 19.21 22.41
C ARG A 334 11.88 19.24 22.34
N LYS A 335 11.30 18.84 21.20
CA LYS A 335 9.83 18.78 21.02
C LYS A 335 9.16 17.72 21.91
N LEU A 336 9.84 16.59 22.15
CA LEU A 336 9.27 15.48 22.93
C LEU A 336 9.61 15.53 24.43
N GLY A 337 10.55 16.37 24.85
CA GLY A 337 11.10 16.36 26.20
C GLY A 337 11.93 15.12 26.57
N ARG A 338 12.06 14.13 25.67
CA ARG A 338 12.78 12.87 25.90
C ARG A 338 13.40 12.31 24.61
N PRO A 339 14.37 11.37 24.71
CA PRO A 339 14.92 10.69 23.53
C PRO A 339 13.82 10.00 22.70
N PRO A 340 13.71 10.30 21.39
CA PRO A 340 12.68 9.73 20.54
C PRO A 340 12.85 8.21 20.34
N THR A 341 11.73 7.53 20.17
CA THR A 341 11.64 6.15 19.66
C THR A 341 11.73 6.12 18.12
N TRP A 342 11.92 4.94 17.53
CA TRP A 342 12.00 4.79 16.07
C TRP A 342 10.74 5.35 15.37
N ASP A 343 9.56 5.05 15.91
CA ASP A 343 8.28 5.49 15.34
C ASP A 343 8.04 7.00 15.50
N GLU A 344 8.52 7.59 16.59
CA GLU A 344 8.46 9.04 16.79
C GLU A 344 9.37 9.78 15.80
N ILE A 345 10.58 9.27 15.55
CA ILE A 345 11.44 9.84 14.50
C ILE A 345 10.73 9.74 13.15
N TYR A 346 10.09 8.61 12.83
CA TYR A 346 9.35 8.46 11.57
C TYR A 346 8.21 9.49 11.44
N LYS A 347 7.48 9.78 12.53
CA LYS A 347 6.40 10.79 12.54
C LYS A 347 6.90 12.23 12.38
N HIS A 348 8.10 12.52 12.87
CA HIS A 348 8.67 13.88 12.85
C HIS A 348 9.67 14.12 11.73
N THR A 349 9.98 13.11 10.91
CA THR A 349 10.97 13.21 9.83
C THR A 349 10.45 12.57 8.54
N SER A 350 11.27 12.54 7.49
CA SER A 350 10.93 11.84 6.24
C SER A 350 11.44 10.41 6.26
N ALA A 351 10.84 9.52 5.46
CA ALA A 351 11.32 8.14 5.30
C ALA A 351 12.82 8.05 4.93
N GLY A 352 13.35 9.04 4.20
CA GLY A 352 14.77 9.13 3.88
C GLY A 352 15.67 9.38 5.10
N PHE A 353 15.15 9.93 6.20
CA PHE A 353 15.90 10.13 7.44
C PHE A 353 16.10 8.79 8.14
N MET A 354 15.04 8.01 8.27
CA MET A 354 15.10 6.65 8.81
C MET A 354 16.05 5.76 8.01
N GLN A 355 16.01 5.88 6.68
CA GLN A 355 16.95 5.18 5.81
C GLN A 355 18.39 5.60 6.09
N ALA A 356 18.66 6.90 6.27
CA ALA A 356 19.99 7.39 6.59
C ALA A 356 20.49 6.88 7.95
N LEU A 357 19.64 6.86 8.99
CA LEU A 357 19.99 6.28 10.30
C LEU A 357 20.41 4.82 10.16
N ARG A 358 19.63 4.03 9.40
CA ARG A 358 19.89 2.61 9.19
C ARG A 358 21.16 2.35 8.38
N VAL A 359 21.33 3.05 7.26
CA VAL A 359 22.39 2.77 6.28
C VAL A 359 23.71 3.41 6.67
N TYR A 360 23.70 4.65 7.17
CA TYR A 360 24.92 5.42 7.40
C TYR A 360 25.34 5.50 8.86
N HIS A 361 24.43 5.30 9.81
CA HIS A 361 24.68 5.52 11.24
C HIS A 361 24.45 4.29 12.11
N GLY A 362 24.44 3.09 11.53
CA GLY A 362 24.37 1.81 12.27
C GLY A 362 23.01 1.51 12.92
N GLY A 363 21.95 2.23 12.53
CA GLY A 363 20.62 2.07 13.12
C GLY A 363 20.47 2.72 14.50
N MET A 364 19.31 2.55 15.14
CA MET A 364 18.96 3.34 16.32
C MET A 364 19.74 2.99 17.60
N ALA A 365 20.30 1.79 17.69
CA ALA A 365 21.14 1.41 18.81
C ALA A 365 22.43 2.25 18.82
N GLU A 366 23.12 2.32 17.68
CA GLU A 366 24.34 3.10 17.49
C GLU A 366 24.07 4.60 17.57
N VAL A 367 22.96 5.06 16.98
CA VAL A 367 22.51 6.46 17.11
C VAL A 367 22.28 6.83 18.58
N ARG A 368 21.61 5.98 19.38
CA ARG A 368 21.41 6.23 20.82
C ARG A 368 22.73 6.29 21.57
N LYS A 369 23.65 5.37 21.28
CA LYS A 369 25.00 5.37 21.85
C LYS A 369 25.73 6.69 21.56
N ARG A 370 25.77 7.13 20.30
CA ARG A 370 26.41 8.38 19.88
C ARG A 370 25.76 9.63 20.48
N MET A 371 24.45 9.61 20.70
CA MET A 371 23.72 10.70 21.33
C MET A 371 23.84 10.73 22.86
N GLY A 372 24.55 9.78 23.48
CA GLY A 372 24.60 9.62 24.94
C GLY A 372 23.23 9.29 25.54
N TRP A 373 22.35 8.64 24.77
CA TRP A 373 21.03 8.25 25.22
C TRP A 373 21.05 6.81 25.76
N PRO A 374 20.20 6.49 26.75
CA PRO A 374 20.06 5.12 27.23
C PRO A 374 19.74 4.19 26.06
N VAL A 375 20.59 3.20 25.84
CA VAL A 375 20.32 2.11 24.91
C VAL A 375 19.16 1.33 25.51
N LEU A 376 18.01 1.34 24.84
CA LEU A 376 16.90 0.49 25.25
C LEU A 376 17.42 -0.93 25.14
N LYS A 377 17.45 -1.66 26.26
CA LYS A 377 17.68 -3.10 26.23
C LYS A 377 16.67 -3.64 25.22
N SER A 378 17.17 -4.15 24.09
CA SER A 378 16.31 -4.90 23.19
C SER A 378 15.59 -5.92 24.05
N ARG A 379 14.27 -6.05 23.88
CA ARG A 379 13.62 -7.25 24.41
C ARG A 379 14.48 -8.43 23.93
N PRO A 380 14.88 -9.35 24.83
CA PRO A 380 15.64 -10.52 24.40
C PRO A 380 14.91 -11.08 23.18
N PRO A 381 15.64 -11.39 22.09
CA PRO A 381 15.01 -11.94 20.91
C PRO A 381 14.10 -13.06 21.40
N VAL A 382 12.80 -12.94 21.13
CA VAL A 382 11.87 -14.04 21.41
C VAL A 382 12.51 -15.23 20.73
N SER A 383 12.89 -16.24 21.50
CA SER A 383 13.64 -17.42 21.07
C SER A 383 12.78 -18.35 20.22
N GLY A 384 12.19 -17.80 19.17
CA GLY A 384 11.67 -18.51 18.01
C GLY A 384 12.68 -18.36 16.87
N PRO A 385 12.86 -19.38 16.03
CA PRO A 385 13.78 -19.30 14.90
C PRO A 385 13.39 -18.12 14.00
N GLY A 386 14.38 -17.29 13.68
CA GLY A 386 14.18 -16.06 12.94
C GLY A 386 13.45 -16.27 11.62
N ASN A 387 12.46 -15.41 11.35
CA ASN A 387 11.77 -15.33 10.07
C ASN A 387 12.71 -14.83 8.97
N ASN A 388 13.59 -15.70 8.47
CA ASN A 388 14.15 -15.58 7.13
C ASN A 388 13.10 -16.09 6.14
N HIS A 389 12.05 -15.29 5.90
CA HIS A 389 11.14 -15.51 4.78
C HIS A 389 11.88 -15.22 3.46
N VAL A 390 12.54 -16.22 2.90
CA VAL A 390 12.78 -16.25 1.45
C VAL A 390 11.44 -16.64 0.82
N SER A 391 10.80 -15.72 0.09
CA SER A 391 9.54 -16.03 -0.58
C SER A 391 9.78 -17.04 -1.70
N LEU A 392 9.56 -18.33 -1.43
CA LEU A 392 9.62 -19.42 -2.41
C LEU A 392 8.57 -19.28 -3.54
N TYR A 393 7.57 -18.41 -3.35
CA TYR A 393 6.40 -18.28 -4.23
C TYR A 393 6.72 -17.77 -5.63
N GLY A 394 7.82 -17.05 -5.84
CA GLY A 394 8.23 -16.57 -7.16
C GLY A 394 8.75 -17.67 -8.09
N ALA A 395 9.31 -18.75 -7.54
CA ALA A 395 9.98 -19.79 -8.32
C ALA A 395 9.01 -20.86 -8.88
N ILE A 396 7.85 -21.06 -8.24
CA ILE A 396 6.95 -22.18 -8.54
C ILE A 396 6.17 -21.96 -9.85
N PHE A 397 5.90 -20.70 -10.24
CA PHE A 397 5.08 -20.41 -11.42
C PHE A 397 5.71 -20.86 -12.74
N ASN A 398 7.04 -20.86 -12.83
CA ASN A 398 7.78 -21.18 -14.06
C ASN A 398 8.27 -22.63 -14.16
N LEU A 399 7.85 -23.50 -13.24
CA LEU A 399 8.18 -24.93 -13.32
C LEU A 399 7.31 -25.66 -14.35
N SER A 400 7.92 -26.63 -15.03
CA SER A 400 7.19 -27.56 -15.90
C SER A 400 6.18 -28.38 -15.10
N LYS A 401 5.17 -28.93 -15.77
CA LYS A 401 4.10 -29.72 -15.14
C LYS A 401 4.64 -30.91 -14.34
N LYS A 402 5.68 -31.60 -14.85
CA LYS A 402 6.37 -32.71 -14.15
C LYS A 402 7.10 -32.26 -12.88
N GLN A 403 7.76 -31.09 -12.89
CA GLN A 403 8.45 -30.53 -11.72
C GLN A 403 7.46 -30.10 -10.63
N LYS A 404 6.33 -29.49 -11.03
CA LYS A 404 5.23 -29.16 -10.11
C LYS A 404 4.62 -30.41 -9.48
N GLN A 405 4.46 -31.48 -10.26
CA GLN A 405 3.95 -32.76 -9.79
C GLN A 405 4.93 -33.45 -8.83
N TRP A 406 6.24 -33.44 -9.14
CA TRP A 406 7.27 -33.99 -8.27
C TRP A 406 7.37 -33.25 -6.92
N ILE A 407 7.32 -31.91 -6.94
CA ILE A 407 7.25 -31.09 -5.71
C ILE A 407 5.96 -31.34 -4.94
N GLY A 408 4.82 -31.49 -5.64
CA GLY A 408 3.55 -31.85 -5.02
C GLY A 408 3.61 -33.19 -4.29
N THR A 409 4.26 -34.20 -4.85
CA THR A 409 4.47 -35.51 -4.21
C THR A 409 5.40 -35.41 -2.99
N LEU A 410 6.41 -34.54 -3.04
CA LEU A 410 7.36 -34.30 -1.94
C LEU A 410 6.68 -33.60 -0.75
N VAL A 411 5.84 -32.59 -1.03
CA VAL A 411 5.09 -31.84 -0.01
C VAL A 411 3.97 -32.69 0.59
N SER A 412 3.27 -33.50 -0.22
CA SER A 412 2.19 -34.37 0.26
C SER A 412 2.72 -35.49 1.16
N SER A 413 3.89 -36.06 0.86
CA SER A 413 4.55 -37.06 1.71
C SER A 413 4.99 -36.49 3.07
N SER A 414 5.26 -35.18 3.15
CA SER A 414 5.67 -34.50 4.38
C SER A 414 4.49 -34.14 5.28
N ILE A 415 3.29 -33.95 4.71
CA ILE A 415 2.06 -33.61 5.45
C ILE A 415 1.38 -34.86 6.04
N MET A 416 1.60 -36.04 5.44
CA MET A 416 1.01 -37.31 5.89
C MET A 416 1.73 -37.96 7.08
N ALA A 417 2.90 -37.46 7.49
CA ALA A 417 3.60 -37.90 8.69
C ALA A 417 3.24 -36.97 9.87
N GLY A 418 2.09 -37.24 10.51
CA GLY A 418 1.62 -36.48 11.66
C GLY A 418 2.57 -36.58 12.86
N GLY A 419 3.03 -35.43 13.36
CA GLY A 419 3.71 -35.27 14.64
C GLY A 419 5.25 -35.35 14.56
N VAL A 420 5.88 -34.30 15.09
CA VAL A 420 7.34 -34.05 15.18
C VAL A 420 7.97 -33.40 13.94
N ASN A 421 8.52 -32.20 14.15
CA ASN A 421 9.19 -31.36 13.17
C ASN A 421 10.34 -32.11 12.46
N SER A 422 10.13 -32.53 11.22
CA SER A 422 11.19 -32.98 10.32
C SER A 422 11.69 -31.78 9.50
N TYR A 423 12.84 -31.22 9.89
CA TYR A 423 13.50 -30.15 9.15
C TYR A 423 14.50 -30.72 8.13
N ILE A 424 14.48 -30.18 6.91
CA ILE A 424 15.52 -30.41 5.90
C ILE A 424 16.73 -29.57 6.29
N GLN A 425 17.87 -30.20 6.52
CA GLN A 425 19.12 -29.52 6.88
C GLN A 425 19.98 -29.36 5.63
N PHE A 426 20.34 -28.11 5.32
CA PHE A 426 21.23 -27.80 4.20
C PHE A 426 22.67 -27.69 4.69
N SER A 427 23.59 -28.37 4.01
CA SER A 427 25.03 -28.13 4.13
C SER A 427 25.60 -27.72 2.78
N PRO A 428 26.79 -27.09 2.74
CA PRO A 428 27.46 -26.73 1.48
C PRO A 428 27.78 -27.91 0.55
N ARG A 429 27.71 -29.17 1.03
CA ARG A 429 28.18 -30.35 0.28
C ARG A 429 27.11 -31.42 0.01
N ALA A 430 25.99 -31.39 0.72
CA ALA A 430 24.91 -32.37 0.55
C ALA A 430 23.57 -31.89 1.11
N LEU A 431 22.49 -32.42 0.53
CA LEU A 431 21.13 -32.34 1.05
C LEU A 431 20.83 -33.62 1.83
N ARG A 432 20.48 -33.49 3.11
CA ARG A 432 20.05 -34.63 3.95
C ARG A 432 18.55 -34.58 4.17
N ILE A 433 17.86 -35.64 3.74
CA ILE A 433 16.41 -35.77 3.88
C ILE A 433 16.13 -36.98 4.80
N PRO A 434 15.38 -36.80 5.90
CA PRO A 434 14.97 -37.91 6.75
C PRO A 434 13.87 -38.72 6.05
N VAL A 435 14.02 -40.05 5.97
CA VAL A 435 13.13 -40.88 5.14
C VAL A 435 12.16 -41.75 5.95
N LYS A 436 12.46 -42.12 7.20
CA LYS A 436 11.48 -42.71 8.15
C LYS A 436 12.08 -42.88 9.55
N ILE A 437 11.23 -42.98 10.56
CA ILE A 437 11.57 -43.54 11.88
C ILE A 437 10.98 -44.95 11.96
N ARG A 438 11.82 -45.96 12.24
CA ARG A 438 11.36 -47.32 12.58
C ARG A 438 12.17 -47.77 13.80
N GLY A 439 11.49 -47.95 14.93
CA GLY A 439 12.15 -48.38 16.19
C GLY A 439 12.90 -47.30 16.98
N GLY A 440 12.72 -46.01 16.67
CA GLY A 440 13.36 -44.90 17.41
C GLY A 440 14.65 -44.36 16.80
N GLU A 441 15.19 -44.98 15.75
CA GLU A 441 16.36 -44.47 15.03
C GLU A 441 15.98 -43.72 13.74
N LEU A 442 16.67 -42.60 13.50
CA LEU A 442 16.47 -41.69 12.37
C LEU A 442 17.39 -42.07 11.20
N PHE A 443 16.82 -42.46 10.06
CA PHE A 443 17.59 -42.74 8.84
C PHE A 443 17.57 -41.53 7.88
N CYS A 444 18.76 -41.07 7.49
CA CYS A 444 18.95 -39.98 6.54
C CYS A 444 19.46 -40.53 5.20
N ARG A 445 18.88 -40.07 4.09
CA ARG A 445 19.45 -40.31 2.75
C ARG A 445 20.24 -39.08 2.32
N GLU A 446 21.50 -39.28 1.98
CA GLU A 446 22.41 -38.24 1.51
C GLU A 446 22.40 -38.23 -0.03
N ALA A 447 22.05 -37.08 -0.62
CA ALA A 447 22.09 -36.90 -2.07
C ALA A 447 23.12 -35.83 -2.42
N HIS A 448 24.14 -36.21 -3.21
CA HIS A 448 25.08 -35.27 -3.79
C HIS A 448 24.40 -34.51 -4.93
N ILE A 449 24.33 -33.18 -4.80
CA ILE A 449 23.83 -32.30 -5.85
C ILE A 449 25.05 -31.74 -6.58
N PRO A 450 25.19 -31.92 -7.91
CA PRO A 450 26.14 -31.12 -8.68
C PRO A 450 25.70 -29.66 -8.60
N GLY A 451 26.52 -28.84 -7.94
CA GLY A 451 26.28 -27.41 -7.71
C GLY A 451 26.37 -26.59 -8.98
N ILE A 452 25.39 -26.71 -9.89
CA ILE A 452 25.23 -25.80 -11.06
C ILE A 452 23.77 -25.38 -11.27
N LEU A 453 22.80 -25.91 -10.52
CA LEU A 453 21.39 -25.51 -10.65
C LEU A 453 20.97 -24.29 -9.81
N PHE A 454 21.92 -23.61 -9.14
CA PHE A 454 21.61 -22.41 -8.35
C PHE A 454 21.88 -21.08 -9.09
N ALA A 455 22.51 -21.11 -10.27
CA ALA A 455 22.95 -19.88 -10.95
C ALA A 455 21.90 -19.20 -11.86
N ALA A 456 20.71 -19.77 -12.06
CA ALA A 456 19.74 -19.22 -13.02
C ALA A 456 18.47 -18.69 -12.37
N ARG A 457 18.59 -17.52 -11.70
CA ARG A 457 17.64 -16.37 -11.67
C ARG A 457 17.77 -15.60 -10.36
N MET A 458 18.77 -14.74 -10.30
CA MET A 458 18.75 -13.62 -9.35
C MET A 458 18.32 -12.37 -10.11
N THR A 459 17.27 -11.70 -9.64
CA THR A 459 16.91 -10.35 -10.09
C THR A 459 17.71 -9.37 -9.24
N TYR A 460 18.74 -8.76 -9.82
CA TYR A 460 19.52 -7.76 -9.12
C TYR A 460 18.83 -6.40 -9.22
N GLY A 461 18.69 -5.71 -8.09
CA GLY A 461 18.04 -4.39 -8.02
C GLY A 461 18.80 -3.27 -8.73
N SER A 462 20.05 -3.49 -9.13
CA SER A 462 20.80 -2.60 -10.03
C SER A 462 21.98 -3.33 -10.69
N GLN A 463 22.45 -2.77 -11.81
CA GLN A 463 23.56 -3.30 -12.61
C GLN A 463 24.88 -3.39 -11.81
N ASN A 464 25.12 -2.46 -10.88
CA ASN A 464 26.35 -2.44 -10.08
C ASN A 464 26.39 -3.58 -9.06
N VAL A 465 25.25 -3.97 -8.49
CA VAL A 465 25.15 -5.11 -7.55
C VAL A 465 25.40 -6.42 -8.30
N MET A 466 24.84 -6.56 -9.51
CA MET A 466 25.11 -7.72 -10.36
C MET A 466 26.60 -7.87 -10.70
N VAL A 467 27.26 -6.78 -11.07
CA VAL A 467 28.69 -6.79 -11.45
C VAL A 467 29.60 -7.10 -10.25
N ALA A 468 29.28 -6.59 -9.06
CA ALA A 468 30.04 -6.89 -7.84
C ALA A 468 29.94 -8.38 -7.46
N GLU A 469 28.76 -8.96 -7.60
CA GLU A 469 28.52 -10.36 -7.23
C GLU A 469 29.13 -11.32 -8.24
N ILE A 470 29.08 -10.99 -9.54
CA ILE A 470 29.78 -11.76 -10.59
C ILE A 470 31.30 -11.78 -10.32
N ARG A 471 31.90 -10.63 -9.98
CA ARG A 471 33.34 -10.56 -9.68
C ARG A 471 33.73 -11.34 -8.43
N THR A 472 32.84 -11.38 -7.43
CA THR A 472 33.04 -12.17 -6.21
C THR A 472 33.02 -13.66 -6.53
N MET A 473 32.06 -14.11 -7.34
CA MET A 473 31.99 -15.50 -7.80
C MET A 473 33.18 -15.89 -8.68
N GLU A 474 33.63 -15.01 -9.59
CA GLU A 474 34.84 -15.23 -10.40
C GLU A 474 36.08 -15.42 -9.54
N LYS A 475 36.24 -14.60 -8.50
CA LYS A 475 37.36 -14.72 -7.56
C LYS A 475 37.33 -16.04 -6.80
N GLU A 476 36.17 -16.45 -6.30
CA GLU A 476 35.98 -17.72 -5.58
C GLU A 476 36.15 -18.95 -6.50
N LEU A 477 35.81 -18.82 -7.79
CA LEU A 477 35.99 -19.87 -8.79
C LEU A 477 37.45 -20.03 -9.26
N CYS A 478 38.22 -18.94 -9.28
CA CYS A 478 39.63 -18.94 -9.67
C CYS A 478 40.55 -19.62 -8.62
N ASP A 479 40.14 -19.63 -7.36
CA ASP A 479 40.91 -20.19 -6.25
C ASP A 479 40.66 -21.71 -6.02
N MET A 480 39.82 -22.35 -6.85
CA MET A 480 39.59 -23.80 -6.78
C MET A 480 40.60 -24.60 -7.61
N PRO A 481 41.16 -25.71 -7.08
CA PRO A 481 42.09 -26.55 -7.82
C PRO A 481 41.39 -27.16 -9.04
N ARG A 482 41.98 -26.98 -10.23
CA ARG A 482 41.42 -27.41 -11.51
C ARG A 482 41.47 -28.94 -11.65
N PRO A 483 40.34 -29.63 -11.82
CA PRO A 483 40.33 -31.02 -12.21
C PRO A 483 39.98 -31.16 -13.70
N ASP A 484 40.57 -32.17 -14.36
CA ASP A 484 40.56 -32.35 -15.83
C ASP A 484 39.18 -32.58 -16.48
N TRP A 485 38.11 -32.68 -15.69
CA TRP A 485 36.75 -32.90 -16.19
C TRP A 485 36.03 -31.62 -16.64
N ILE A 486 36.68 -30.46 -16.70
CA ILE A 486 36.06 -29.19 -17.15
C ILE A 486 35.97 -29.05 -18.68
N LEU A 487 36.66 -29.88 -19.46
CA LEU A 487 36.64 -29.82 -20.93
C LEU A 487 35.26 -29.98 -21.61
N PRO A 488 34.24 -30.68 -21.08
CA PRO A 488 32.93 -30.77 -21.73
C PRO A 488 32.07 -29.50 -21.61
N HIS A 489 32.47 -28.50 -20.81
CA HIS A 489 31.63 -27.35 -20.49
C HIS A 489 31.88 -26.10 -21.34
N LEU A 490 32.65 -26.21 -22.42
CA LEU A 490 32.74 -25.15 -23.44
C LEU A 490 31.36 -24.84 -24.06
N GLY A 491 30.51 -25.87 -24.23
CA GLY A 491 29.13 -25.72 -24.69
C GLY A 491 28.25 -24.91 -23.74
N LEU A 492 28.52 -24.95 -22.43
CA LEU A 492 27.77 -24.19 -21.43
C LEU A 492 28.13 -22.70 -21.47
N ARG A 493 29.40 -22.36 -21.72
CA ARG A 493 29.86 -20.97 -21.93
C ARG A 493 29.25 -20.36 -23.19
N LEU A 494 29.20 -21.13 -24.28
CA LEU A 494 28.59 -20.72 -25.54
C LEU A 494 27.06 -20.58 -25.45
N TRP A 495 26.39 -21.44 -24.68
CA TRP A 495 24.95 -21.33 -24.43
C TRP A 495 24.59 -20.08 -23.62
N ILE A 496 25.36 -19.77 -22.57
CA ILE A 496 25.19 -18.54 -21.78
C ILE A 496 25.46 -17.29 -22.63
N ALA A 497 26.50 -17.30 -23.47
CA ALA A 497 26.80 -16.21 -24.38
C ALA A 497 25.69 -15.97 -25.41
N ARG A 498 25.10 -17.05 -25.96
CA ARG A 498 23.96 -17.00 -26.90
C ARG A 498 22.70 -16.44 -26.25
N GLU A 499 22.34 -16.88 -25.05
CA GLU A 499 21.16 -16.36 -24.32
C GLU A 499 21.33 -14.89 -23.91
N MET A 500 22.56 -14.47 -23.58
CA MET A 500 22.87 -13.06 -23.34
C MET A 500 22.81 -12.21 -24.63
N TYR A 501 23.09 -12.80 -25.79
CA TYR A 501 23.03 -12.14 -27.11
C TYR A 501 21.59 -11.90 -27.59
N VAL A 502 20.71 -12.91 -27.46
CA VAL A 502 19.29 -12.83 -27.88
C VAL A 502 18.52 -11.76 -27.10
N HIS A 503 18.92 -11.48 -25.86
CA HIS A 503 18.28 -10.45 -25.03
C HIS A 503 18.81 -9.01 -25.24
N ARG A 504 19.94 -8.81 -25.92
CA ARG A 504 20.58 -7.49 -26.09
C ARG A 504 20.51 -6.89 -27.49
N SER A 505 19.97 -7.59 -28.49
CA SER A 505 19.91 -7.10 -29.88
C SER A 505 18.86 -6.03 -30.17
N ARG A 506 18.12 -5.55 -29.17
CA ARG A 506 17.10 -4.51 -29.39
C ARG A 506 17.56 -3.08 -29.20
N GLU A 507 18.66 -2.80 -28.48
CA GLU A 507 19.06 -1.41 -28.22
C GLU A 507 20.56 -1.27 -27.94
N LEU A 508 21.44 -1.23 -28.95
CA LEU A 508 22.82 -0.73 -28.76
C LEU A 508 23.39 0.02 -30.00
N PRO A 509 24.15 1.12 -29.82
CA PRO A 509 24.78 1.86 -30.92
C PRO A 509 26.04 1.19 -31.49
N ALA A 510 26.29 1.42 -32.79
CA ALA A 510 27.35 0.81 -33.61
C ALA A 510 28.80 0.88 -33.06
N LYS A 511 29.13 1.82 -32.16
CA LYS A 511 30.49 1.95 -31.60
C LYS A 511 30.90 0.84 -30.62
N VAL A 512 29.96 -0.01 -30.17
CA VAL A 512 30.26 -1.16 -29.30
C VAL A 512 30.69 -2.38 -30.11
N PHE A 513 30.24 -2.50 -31.36
CA PHE A 513 30.52 -3.66 -32.23
C PHE A 513 32.01 -3.77 -32.60
N SER A 514 32.68 -2.66 -32.90
CA SER A 514 34.08 -2.69 -33.37
C SER A 514 35.11 -3.13 -32.32
N ARG A 515 34.72 -3.24 -31.03
CA ARG A 515 35.59 -3.78 -29.96
C ARG A 515 35.40 -5.27 -29.71
N LEU A 516 34.31 -5.87 -30.20
CA LEU A 516 34.00 -7.30 -30.02
C LEU A 516 34.50 -8.18 -31.17
N ASP A 517 34.64 -7.62 -32.37
CA ASP A 517 35.14 -8.34 -33.56
C ASP A 517 36.60 -8.82 -33.42
N GLY A 518 37.39 -8.24 -32.51
CA GLY A 518 38.76 -8.69 -32.25
C GLY A 518 38.87 -10.00 -31.46
N LEU A 519 37.77 -10.51 -30.89
CA LEU A 519 37.78 -11.65 -29.96
C LEU A 519 37.18 -12.95 -30.52
N LEU A 520 36.64 -12.93 -31.75
CA LEU A 520 35.97 -14.08 -32.35
C LEU A 520 36.48 -14.34 -33.77
N MET A 521 37.68 -14.92 -33.86
CA MET A 521 38.10 -15.65 -35.06
C MET A 521 37.89 -17.15 -34.81
N ASP A 522 36.94 -17.77 -35.51
CA ASP A 522 37.25 -18.74 -36.58
C ASP A 522 35.93 -19.24 -37.20
N ALA A 523 35.58 -18.74 -38.38
CA ALA A 523 34.36 -19.12 -39.10
C ALA A 523 34.29 -20.63 -39.41
N LYS A 524 35.45 -21.31 -39.41
CA LYS A 524 35.56 -22.76 -39.60
C LYS A 524 34.98 -23.56 -38.43
N ALA A 525 35.04 -23.04 -37.21
CA ALA A 525 34.51 -23.72 -36.03
C ALA A 525 32.97 -23.73 -36.01
N ILE A 526 32.34 -22.67 -36.54
CA ILE A 526 30.89 -22.57 -36.68
C ILE A 526 30.39 -23.53 -37.76
N ALA A 527 31.05 -23.54 -38.93
CA ALA A 527 30.70 -24.44 -40.03
C ALA A 527 30.82 -25.94 -39.65
N PHE A 528 31.83 -26.30 -38.85
CA PHE A 528 32.00 -27.67 -38.35
C PHE A 528 30.88 -28.11 -37.40
N LEU A 529 30.39 -27.21 -36.55
CA LEU A 529 29.30 -27.49 -35.62
C LEU A 529 27.95 -27.60 -36.34
N GLU A 530 27.71 -26.80 -37.38
CA GLU A 530 26.49 -26.89 -38.19
C GLU A 530 26.43 -28.20 -38.97
N ALA A 531 27.54 -28.62 -39.59
CA ALA A 531 27.62 -29.90 -40.32
C ALA A 531 27.43 -31.12 -39.39
N SER A 532 27.98 -31.07 -38.17
CA SER A 532 27.83 -32.14 -37.18
C SER A 532 26.39 -32.26 -36.67
N HIS A 533 25.68 -31.14 -36.54
CA HIS A 533 24.30 -31.10 -36.07
C HIS A 533 23.30 -31.58 -37.13
N GLU A 534 23.59 -31.30 -38.41
CA GLU A 534 22.76 -31.77 -39.53
C GLU A 534 22.93 -33.28 -39.79
N SER A 535 24.14 -33.82 -39.60
CA SER A 535 24.41 -35.26 -39.65
C SER A 535 23.67 -36.03 -38.54
N TYR A 536 23.70 -35.49 -37.31
CA TYR A 536 23.00 -36.08 -36.16
C TYR A 536 21.48 -36.15 -36.34
N PHE A 537 20.88 -35.19 -37.06
CA PHE A 537 19.43 -35.21 -37.33
C PHE A 537 19.04 -36.15 -38.48
N ARG A 538 19.83 -36.23 -39.56
CA ARG A 538 19.54 -37.13 -40.70
C ARG A 538 19.62 -38.61 -40.33
N GLU A 539 20.46 -38.97 -39.37
CA GLU A 539 20.62 -40.36 -38.89
C GLU A 539 19.48 -40.78 -37.94
N ARG A 540 18.70 -39.83 -37.45
CA ARG A 540 17.57 -40.07 -36.53
C ARG A 540 16.20 -40.06 -37.22
N THR A 541 16.14 -39.59 -38.46
CA THR A 541 14.95 -39.60 -39.32
C THR A 541 14.97 -40.71 -40.38
N ARG A 542 16.03 -41.52 -40.44
CA ARG A 542 16.01 -42.87 -41.02
C ARG A 542 15.80 -43.88 -39.90
#